data_AF-A0A969FHS5-F1
#
_entry.id   AF-A0A969FHS5-F1
#
_cell.length_a   1.000
_cell.length_b   1.000
_cell.length_c   1.000
_cell.angle_alpha   90.00
_cell.angle_beta   90.00
_cell.angle_gamma   90.00
#
_symmetry.space_group_name_H-M   'P 1'
#
loop_
_entity.id
_entity.type
_entity.pdbx_description
1 polymer ?
#
loop_
_entity_poly.entity_id
_entity_poly.type
_entity_poly.pdbx_seq_one_letter_code
_entity_poly.pdbx_strand_id
1 'polypeptide(L)'
;MKNNFHILDDHEVISIDQSHQINVFNPTCTSNEFLNAIKRALILLDRSSNSFHWSESKQEWFEEDGVEGEVLQFGEKDWQSGRLKLALVFYPDEPEEKLEEDENQGIELKEVPLLEASLEPIETSAEPLDELRKLADETDS
;
A
#
# COMPACT_ATOMS: atom_id res chain seq x y z
N MET A 1 1.26 -9.48 4.03
CA MET A 1 0.82 -9.39 5.44
C MET A 1 -0.66 -9.76 5.49
N LYS A 2 -1.10 -10.60 6.44
CA LYS A 2 -2.52 -10.96 6.57
C LYS A 2 -3.17 -9.94 7.49
N ASN A 3 -3.75 -8.90 6.93
CA ASN A 3 -4.59 -7.99 7.70
C ASN A 3 -5.99 -8.65 7.79
N ASN A 4 -6.49 -8.83 9.01
CA ASN A 4 -7.79 -9.45 9.27
C ASN A 4 -8.93 -8.43 9.07
N PHE A 5 -9.05 -7.88 7.86
CA PHE A 5 -10.19 -7.04 7.53
C PHE A 5 -11.41 -7.90 7.21
N HIS A 6 -12.55 -7.50 7.75
CA HIS A 6 -13.84 -8.09 7.45
C HIS A 6 -14.63 -7.11 6.58
N ILE A 7 -15.26 -7.63 5.52
CA ILE A 7 -16.14 -6.83 4.67
C ILE A 7 -17.44 -6.62 5.44
N LEU A 8 -17.90 -5.37 5.52
CA LEU A 8 -19.16 -5.03 6.17
C LEU A 8 -20.35 -5.36 5.26
N ASP A 9 -21.43 -5.86 5.84
CA ASP A 9 -22.71 -6.04 5.17
C ASP A 9 -23.44 -4.71 5.00
N ASP A 10 -24.27 -4.57 3.97
CA ASP A 10 -24.94 -3.33 3.53
C ASP A 10 -25.73 -2.59 4.63
N HIS A 11 -26.16 -3.31 5.65
CA HIS A 11 -27.04 -2.82 6.72
C HIS A 11 -26.35 -2.74 8.08
N GLU A 12 -25.07 -3.08 8.16
CA GLU A 12 -24.28 -2.84 9.37
C GLU A 12 -24.04 -1.34 9.54
N VAL A 13 -23.98 -0.89 10.79
CA VAL A 13 -23.93 0.54 11.11
C VAL A 13 -22.50 0.92 11.48
N ILE A 14 -22.01 2.01 10.91
CA ILE A 14 -20.71 2.59 11.22
C ILE A 14 -20.88 3.93 11.93
N SER A 15 -19.97 4.21 12.85
CA SER A 15 -19.84 5.46 13.60
C SER A 15 -18.43 5.99 13.41
N ILE A 16 -18.31 7.23 12.93
CA ILE A 16 -17.03 7.80 12.51
C ILE A 16 -17.00 9.28 12.87
N ASP A 17 -15.82 9.76 13.28
CA ASP A 17 -15.61 11.15 13.58
C ASP A 17 -15.95 12.07 12.39
N GLN A 18 -16.52 13.24 12.71
CA GLN A 18 -17.04 14.18 11.73
C GLN A 18 -15.97 14.67 10.74
N SER A 19 -14.70 14.76 11.14
CA SER A 19 -13.61 15.18 10.25
C SER A 19 -13.35 14.20 9.10
N HIS A 20 -13.68 12.92 9.29
CA HIS A 20 -13.49 11.84 8.32
C HIS A 20 -14.77 11.49 7.56
N GLN A 21 -15.92 12.08 7.90
CA GLN A 21 -17.19 11.81 7.23
C GLN A 21 -17.19 12.33 5.78
N ILE A 22 -17.62 11.46 4.86
CA ILE A 22 -17.72 11.78 3.43
C ILE A 22 -19.19 11.98 3.09
N ASN A 23 -19.65 13.23 3.03
CA ASN A 23 -21.00 13.59 2.55
C ASN A 23 -22.15 12.86 3.28
N VAL A 24 -21.91 12.53 4.55
CA VAL A 24 -22.89 12.02 5.52
C VAL A 24 -23.03 13.08 6.61
N PHE A 25 -24.26 13.39 7.01
CA PHE A 25 -24.56 14.45 8.00
C PHE A 25 -24.91 13.89 9.39
N ASN A 26 -25.05 12.57 9.50
CA ASN A 26 -25.39 11.89 10.73
C ASN A 26 -24.13 11.27 11.36
N PRO A 27 -24.05 11.20 12.70
CA PRO A 27 -22.90 10.58 13.39
C PRO A 27 -22.79 9.08 13.12
N THR A 28 -23.93 8.44 12.83
CA THR A 28 -24.01 7.03 12.47
C THR A 28 -24.73 6.88 11.14
N CYS A 29 -24.32 5.90 10.34
CA CYS A 29 -24.97 5.54 9.09
C CYS A 29 -24.72 4.06 8.79
N THR A 30 -25.55 3.47 7.94
CA THR A 30 -25.27 2.12 7.43
C THR A 30 -24.11 2.14 6.43
N SER A 31 -23.41 1.02 6.28
CA SER A 31 -22.33 0.86 5.30
C SER A 31 -22.79 1.19 3.87
N ASN A 32 -24.01 0.80 3.47
CA ASN A 32 -24.58 1.14 2.17
C ASN A 32 -24.88 2.64 2.03
N GLU A 33 -25.40 3.29 3.07
CA GLU A 33 -25.59 4.76 3.06
C GLU A 33 -24.26 5.48 2.89
N PHE A 34 -23.21 5.01 3.56
CA PHE A 34 -21.86 5.54 3.44
C PHE A 34 -21.30 5.36 2.03
N LEU A 35 -21.43 4.16 1.43
CA LEU A 35 -21.04 3.91 0.05
C LEU A 35 -21.80 4.81 -0.94
N ASN A 36 -23.09 5.02 -0.73
CA ASN A 36 -23.88 5.94 -1.56
C ASN A 36 -23.51 7.40 -1.34
N ALA A 37 -23.04 7.78 -0.16
CA ALA A 37 -22.48 9.10 0.10
C ALA A 37 -21.17 9.32 -0.64
N ILE A 38 -20.28 8.32 -0.68
CA ILE A 38 -19.05 8.33 -1.49
C ILE A 38 -19.36 8.46 -2.98
N LYS A 39 -20.28 7.66 -3.52
CA LYS A 39 -20.70 7.76 -4.94
C LYS A 39 -21.18 9.17 -5.28
N ARG A 40 -21.99 9.78 -4.41
CA ARG A 40 -22.45 11.18 -4.58
C ARG A 40 -21.30 12.17 -4.50
N ALA A 41 -20.37 11.99 -3.57
CA ALA A 41 -19.18 12.82 -3.45
C ALA A 41 -18.31 12.77 -4.72
N LEU A 42 -18.09 11.59 -5.30
CA LEU A 42 -17.35 11.41 -6.55
C LEU A 42 -18.02 12.14 -7.73
N ILE A 43 -19.34 12.07 -7.86
CA ILE A 43 -20.09 12.81 -8.90
C ILE A 43 -19.96 14.33 -8.71
N LEU A 44 -19.95 14.82 -7.47
CA LEU A 44 -19.80 16.25 -7.18
C LEU A 44 -18.37 16.76 -7.46
N LEU A 45 -17.36 15.92 -7.22
CA LEU A 45 -15.97 16.23 -7.60
C LEU A 45 -15.82 16.34 -9.12
N ASP A 46 -16.35 15.35 -9.86
CA ASP A 46 -16.24 15.29 -11.32
C ASP A 46 -16.90 16.49 -12.02
N ARG A 47 -18.01 16.98 -11.47
CA ARG A 47 -18.76 18.11 -12.04
C ARG A 47 -18.13 19.48 -11.79
N SER A 48 -16.90 19.54 -11.26
CA SER A 48 -16.20 20.78 -10.90
C SER A 48 -17.05 21.73 -10.02
N SER A 49 -18.00 21.18 -9.26
CA SER A 49 -18.74 21.94 -8.27
C SER A 49 -17.87 22.10 -7.04
N ASN A 50 -17.44 23.32 -6.73
CA ASN A 50 -16.65 23.69 -5.54
C ASN A 50 -17.33 23.39 -4.19
N SER A 51 -18.43 22.64 -4.17
CA SER A 51 -19.22 22.34 -2.98
C SER A 51 -18.69 21.17 -2.16
N PHE A 52 -17.83 20.32 -2.72
CA PHE A 52 -17.25 19.19 -1.99
C PHE A 52 -15.73 19.28 -1.97
N HIS A 53 -15.17 19.40 -0.77
CA HIS A 53 -13.73 19.54 -0.53
C HIS A 53 -13.16 18.26 0.10
N TRP A 54 -12.23 17.63 -0.61
CA TRP A 54 -11.43 16.52 -0.09
C TRP A 54 -10.38 17.08 0.87
N SER A 55 -10.48 16.76 2.16
CA SER A 55 -9.51 17.19 3.18
C SER A 55 -8.46 16.11 3.42
N GLU A 56 -7.32 16.47 4.00
CA GLU A 56 -6.26 15.52 4.38
C GLU A 56 -6.81 14.38 5.26
N SER A 57 -7.63 14.68 6.27
CA SER A 57 -8.27 13.63 7.10
C SER A 57 -9.13 12.66 6.30
N LYS A 58 -9.73 13.07 5.17
CA LYS A 58 -10.50 12.13 4.33
C LYS A 58 -9.61 11.20 3.53
N GLN A 59 -8.34 11.55 3.34
CA GLN A 59 -7.37 10.72 2.63
C GLN A 59 -7.06 9.41 3.37
N GLU A 60 -7.15 9.41 4.69
CA GLU A 60 -6.94 8.24 5.57
C GLU A 60 -7.82 7.03 5.17
N TRP A 61 -8.98 7.26 4.52
CA TRP A 61 -9.84 6.20 3.98
C TRP A 61 -9.17 5.29 2.94
N PHE A 62 -8.14 5.79 2.26
CA PHE A 62 -7.40 5.09 1.21
C PHE A 62 -6.02 4.61 1.68
N GLU A 63 -5.65 4.91 2.92
CA GLU A 63 -4.40 4.48 3.52
C GLU A 63 -4.50 3.05 4.05
N GLU A 64 -3.35 2.44 4.34
CA GLU A 64 -3.29 1.04 4.76
C GLU A 64 -4.05 0.78 6.07
N ASP A 65 -3.92 1.73 7.01
CA ASP A 65 -4.47 1.68 8.37
C ASP A 65 -5.94 2.07 8.42
N GLY A 66 -6.42 2.90 7.51
CA GLY A 66 -7.80 3.39 7.52
C GLY A 66 -8.12 4.37 8.66
N VAL A 67 -9.40 4.70 8.74
CA VAL A 67 -9.97 5.66 9.70
C VAL A 67 -10.41 4.97 10.98
N GLU A 68 -10.20 5.60 12.14
CA GLU A 68 -10.75 5.13 13.42
C GLU A 68 -12.27 5.29 13.46
N GLY A 69 -12.95 4.25 13.96
CA GLY A 69 -14.37 4.31 14.18
C GLY A 69 -14.90 3.09 14.91
N GLU A 70 -16.22 3.00 14.96
CA GLU A 70 -16.93 1.90 15.58
C GLU A 70 -17.94 1.30 14.60
N VAL A 71 -18.16 -0.01 14.73
CA VAL A 71 -19.11 -0.74 13.90
C VAL A 71 -20.07 -1.52 14.80
N LEU A 72 -21.35 -1.53 14.42
CA LEU A 72 -22.36 -2.42 14.97
C LEU A 72 -22.69 -3.48 13.91
N GLN A 73 -22.12 -4.66 14.09
CA GLN A 73 -22.26 -5.80 13.20
C GLN A 73 -23.47 -6.67 13.53
N PHE A 74 -23.91 -7.49 12.57
CA PHE A 74 -24.97 -8.44 12.83
C PHE A 74 -24.56 -9.52 13.82
N GLY A 75 -25.43 -9.79 14.80
CA GLY A 75 -25.19 -10.81 15.83
C GLY A 75 -24.31 -10.36 16.99
N GLU A 76 -23.65 -9.21 16.85
CA GLU A 76 -22.94 -8.55 17.94
C GLU A 76 -23.92 -7.77 18.83
N LYS A 77 -23.62 -7.73 20.12
CA LYS A 77 -24.49 -7.09 21.12
C LYS A 77 -24.14 -5.62 21.35
N ASP A 78 -22.91 -5.24 21.02
CA ASP A 78 -22.31 -3.96 21.37
C ASP A 78 -21.52 -3.41 20.17
N TRP A 79 -21.21 -2.12 20.24
CA TRP A 79 -20.32 -1.47 19.29
C TRP A 79 -18.90 -2.01 19.42
N GLN A 80 -18.26 -2.22 18.28
CA GLN A 80 -16.88 -2.69 18.19
C GLN A 80 -16.00 -1.58 17.64
N SER A 81 -15.04 -1.11 18.44
CA SER A 81 -14.04 -0.14 17.99
C SER A 81 -13.03 -0.80 17.05
N GLY A 82 -12.62 -0.09 16.00
CA GLY A 82 -11.69 -0.61 15.02
C GLY A 82 -11.28 0.43 13.98
N ARG A 83 -10.79 -0.08 12.85
CA ARG A 83 -10.36 0.72 11.70
C ARG A 83 -11.21 0.37 10.48
N LEU A 84 -11.63 1.40 9.76
CA LEU A 84 -12.45 1.32 8.56
C LEU A 84 -11.66 1.85 7.36
N LYS A 85 -11.69 1.14 6.23
CA LYS A 85 -11.05 1.62 5.02
C LYS A 85 -11.83 1.27 3.77
N LEU A 86 -11.58 2.02 2.71
CA LEU A 86 -12.08 1.72 1.38
C LEU A 86 -11.02 0.89 0.65
N ALA A 87 -11.45 -0.20 0.01
CA ALA A 87 -10.54 -1.06 -0.73
C ALA A 87 -11.12 -1.37 -2.11
N LEU A 88 -10.32 -1.13 -3.13
CA LEU A 88 -10.49 -1.71 -4.46
C LEU A 88 -9.27 -2.57 -4.71
N VAL A 89 -9.44 -3.89 -4.68
CA VAL A 89 -8.30 -4.80 -4.70
C VAL A 89 -8.33 -5.65 -5.95
N PHE A 90 -7.23 -5.60 -6.69
CA PHE A 90 -6.96 -6.42 -7.85
C PHE A 90 -5.58 -7.05 -7.67
N TYR A 91 -5.50 -8.37 -7.78
CA TYR A 91 -4.26 -9.13 -7.68
C TYR A 91 -3.94 -9.76 -9.05
N PRO A 92 -2.86 -9.34 -9.72
CA PRO A 92 -2.41 -9.93 -10.98
C PRO A 92 -1.64 -11.23 -10.77
N ASP A 93 -1.60 -12.10 -11.79
CA ASP A 93 -0.91 -13.40 -11.73
C ASP A 93 0.62 -13.27 -11.74
N GLU A 94 1.29 -14.21 -11.09
CA GLU A 94 2.72 -14.46 -11.28
C GLU A 94 2.95 -15.06 -12.67
N PRO A 95 3.87 -14.49 -13.47
CA PRO A 95 4.18 -15.05 -14.79
C PRO A 95 4.75 -16.47 -14.63
N GLU A 96 4.25 -17.43 -15.43
CA GLU A 96 4.84 -18.77 -15.50
C GLU A 96 6.32 -18.65 -15.90
N GLU A 97 7.23 -19.05 -15.00
CA GLU A 97 8.62 -19.28 -15.35
C GLU A 97 8.64 -20.30 -16.49
N LYS A 98 9.10 -19.87 -17.67
CA LYS A 98 9.41 -20.80 -18.74
C LYS A 98 10.53 -21.69 -18.21
N LEU A 99 10.20 -22.93 -17.88
CA LEU A 99 11.19 -23.99 -17.73
C LEU A 99 11.93 -24.05 -19.07
N GLU A 100 13.16 -23.52 -19.10
CA GLU A 100 14.08 -23.82 -20.18
C GLU A 100 14.29 -25.34 -20.14
N GLU A 101 13.73 -26.04 -21.12
CA GLU A 101 13.88 -27.48 -21.25
C GLU A 101 15.38 -27.80 -21.38
N ASP A 102 15.87 -28.59 -20.43
CA ASP A 102 17.18 -29.22 -20.44
C ASP A 102 17.47 -29.89 -21.80
N GLU A 103 18.38 -29.31 -22.57
CA GLU A 103 19.20 -30.08 -23.51
C GLU A 103 20.60 -30.30 -22.93
N ASN A 104 20.69 -31.40 -22.18
CA ASN A 104 21.75 -32.40 -22.30
C ASN A 104 23.02 -32.26 -21.41
N GLN A 105 23.18 -33.31 -20.59
CA GLN A 105 24.42 -33.94 -20.07
C GLN A 105 24.83 -33.57 -18.64
N GLY A 106 24.72 -34.58 -17.77
CA GLY A 106 24.83 -34.45 -16.33
C GLY A 106 26.24 -34.53 -15.77
N ILE A 107 26.31 -34.25 -14.47
CA ILE A 107 27.31 -34.82 -13.57
C ILE A 107 26.57 -35.12 -12.26
N GLU A 108 26.45 -36.40 -11.93
CA GLU A 108 26.17 -36.86 -10.58
C GLU A 108 27.47 -36.76 -9.77
N LEU A 109 27.45 -36.04 -8.64
CA LEU A 109 27.86 -36.56 -7.33
C LEU A 109 27.62 -35.50 -6.24
N LYS A 110 26.96 -35.97 -5.17
CA LYS A 110 26.70 -35.28 -3.91
C LYS A 110 28.01 -34.98 -3.19
N GLU A 111 28.10 -33.85 -2.48
CA GLU A 111 28.57 -33.80 -1.09
C GLU A 111 28.24 -32.44 -0.42
N VAL A 112 28.12 -32.50 0.91
CA VAL A 112 27.42 -31.55 1.79
C VAL A 112 28.38 -30.46 2.36
N PRO A 113 27.94 -29.55 3.24
CA PRO A 113 28.24 -28.11 3.19
C PRO A 113 29.66 -27.71 3.66
N LEU A 114 30.25 -26.69 3.04
CA LEU A 114 31.46 -26.04 3.57
C LEU A 114 31.09 -24.88 4.49
N LEU A 115 31.43 -25.08 5.77
CA LEU A 115 31.37 -24.14 6.88
C LEU A 115 32.17 -22.85 6.58
N GLU A 116 31.66 -21.76 7.14
CA GLU A 116 32.18 -20.39 7.24
C GLU A 116 33.62 -20.14 6.76
N ALA A 117 33.75 -19.30 5.74
CA ALA A 117 34.97 -18.53 5.51
C ALA A 117 34.69 -17.05 5.82
N SER A 118 35.06 -16.70 7.06
CA SER A 118 35.33 -15.39 7.63
C SER A 118 35.47 -14.22 6.64
N LEU A 119 34.67 -13.18 6.87
CA LEU A 119 34.92 -11.83 6.36
C LEU A 119 36.25 -11.30 6.92
N GLU A 120 37.19 -10.90 6.06
CA GLU A 120 38.12 -9.80 6.37
C GLU A 120 38.26 -8.85 5.16
N PRO A 121 38.37 -7.54 5.40
CA PRO A 121 38.29 -6.51 4.36
C PRO A 121 39.68 -6.26 3.75
N ILE A 122 39.78 -6.25 2.42
CA ILE A 122 40.99 -5.76 1.75
C ILE A 122 40.78 -4.28 1.43
N GLU A 123 41.33 -3.43 2.29
CA GLU A 123 41.71 -2.06 1.93
C GLU A 123 42.84 -2.10 0.89
N THR A 124 42.62 -1.48 -0.26
CA THR A 124 43.67 -0.92 -1.13
C THR A 124 43.06 0.33 -1.77
N SER A 125 43.18 1.51 -1.15
CA SER A 125 44.32 2.44 -1.24
C SER A 125 44.53 2.99 -2.67
N ALA A 126 44.05 4.23 -2.87
CA ALA A 126 44.40 5.22 -3.91
C ALA A 126 44.24 4.77 -5.38
N GLU A 127 43.52 5.45 -6.27
CA GLU A 127 43.67 6.86 -6.69
C GLU A 127 42.41 7.33 -7.45
N PRO A 128 41.64 8.35 -6.96
CA PRO A 128 40.58 8.97 -7.76
C PRO A 128 40.94 10.38 -8.26
N LEU A 129 42.21 10.80 -8.16
CA LEU A 129 42.59 12.22 -8.29
C LEU A 129 43.25 12.60 -9.63
N ASP A 130 43.60 11.65 -10.49
CA ASP A 130 44.27 11.97 -11.76
C ASP A 130 43.31 12.23 -12.94
N GLU A 131 42.06 11.78 -12.91
CA GLU A 131 41.12 12.05 -14.00
C GLU A 131 40.47 13.44 -13.94
N LEU A 132 40.27 14.03 -12.76
CA LEU A 132 39.69 15.39 -12.65
C LEU A 132 40.68 16.50 -13.01
N ARG A 133 41.99 16.19 -13.07
CA ARG A 133 42.99 17.12 -13.59
C ARG A 133 42.77 17.43 -15.07
N LYS A 134 42.04 16.57 -15.79
CA LYS A 134 41.67 16.72 -17.20
C LYS A 134 40.56 17.75 -17.45
N LEU A 135 39.83 18.17 -16.41
CA LEU A 135 38.73 19.15 -16.55
C LEU A 135 39.16 20.60 -16.32
N ALA A 136 40.43 20.83 -15.94
CA ALA A 136 41.01 22.17 -15.78
C ALA A 136 41.60 22.75 -17.09
N ASP A 137 41.60 22.00 -18.19
CA ASP A 137 42.16 22.42 -19.49
C ASP A 137 41.11 23.06 -20.43
N GLU A 138 39.84 23.22 -20.03
CA GLU A 138 38.83 23.96 -20.82
C GLU A 138 38.59 25.39 -20.30
N THR A 139 39.60 25.98 -19.65
CA THR A 139 39.70 27.44 -19.49
C THR A 139 40.87 27.96 -20.32
N ASP A 140 40.64 28.24 -21.60
CA ASP A 140 41.23 29.37 -22.33
C ASP A 140 40.86 29.29 -23.82
N SER A 141 39.88 30.10 -24.25
CA SER A 141 40.02 30.91 -25.48
C SER A 141 38.94 31.98 -25.60
#